data_AF-A0A6N8BBI4-F1
#
_entry.id   AF-A0A6N8BBI4-F1
#
_cell.length_a   1.000
_cell.length_b   1.000
_cell.length_c   1.000
_cell.angle_alpha   90.00
_cell.angle_beta   90.00
_cell.angle_gamma   90.00
#
_symmetry.space_group_name_H-M   'P 1'
#
loop_
_entity.id
_entity.type
_entity.pdbx_description
1 polymer ?
#
loop_
_entity_poly.entity_id
_entity_poly.type
_entity_poly.pdbx_seq_one_letter_code
_entity_poly.pdbx_strand_id
1 'polypeptide(L)'
;MDNFDKFYKALQKHRSRLITFPNVCGLGIGLKHRNMQRTDSPALIVFVEKKEKKENLSRTEIVPKKVSGFETDVIEIGKVRLLGTRQERHRPAHPGVSIGHYKISAGTFGAVVKDIETGNSLILSNNHILANGSNGQDGRAKIGDPILQPGPCDSMQKKTKKRLWTIYDSVPTGIYYDGGVLGASYSKGWACNNFSRR
;
A
#
# COMPACT_ATOMS: atom_id res chain seq x y z
N MET A 1 -21.81 -8.02 24.16
CA MET A 1 -21.73 -8.48 22.75
C MET A 1 -21.31 -7.29 21.92
N ASP A 2 -20.06 -7.27 21.49
CA ASP A 2 -19.48 -6.13 20.79
C ASP A 2 -20.20 -5.85 19.48
N ASN A 3 -20.31 -4.57 19.14
CA ASN A 3 -20.98 -4.12 17.91
C ASN A 3 -20.36 -4.80 16.67
N PHE A 4 -19.05 -5.06 16.69
CA PHE A 4 -18.30 -5.76 15.65
C PHE A 4 -18.74 -7.20 15.38
N ASP A 5 -19.16 -7.97 16.40
CA ASP A 5 -19.63 -9.35 16.22
C ASP A 5 -20.91 -9.40 15.36
N LYS A 6 -21.77 -8.39 15.53
CA LYS A 6 -23.01 -8.28 14.75
C LYS A 6 -22.71 -7.96 13.29
N PHE A 7 -21.74 -7.07 13.03
CA PHE A 7 -21.26 -6.79 11.67
C PHE A 7 -20.63 -8.03 11.03
N TYR A 8 -19.83 -8.79 11.80
CA TYR A 8 -19.19 -10.01 11.31
C TYR A 8 -20.20 -11.09 10.92
N LYS A 9 -21.23 -11.32 11.76
CA LYS A 9 -22.33 -12.22 11.44
C LYS A 9 -23.14 -11.77 10.23
N ALA A 10 -23.42 -10.47 10.10
CA ALA A 10 -24.11 -9.91 8.94
C ALA A 10 -23.28 -10.08 7.66
N LEU A 11 -21.98 -9.82 7.71
CA LEU A 11 -21.07 -10.03 6.60
C LEU A 11 -21.08 -11.50 6.16
N GLN A 12 -20.92 -12.45 7.08
CA GLN A 12 -20.93 -13.87 6.74
C GLN A 12 -22.25 -14.31 6.10
N LYS A 13 -23.39 -13.84 6.63
CA LYS A 13 -24.72 -14.17 6.10
C LYS A 13 -24.93 -13.70 4.66
N HIS A 14 -24.41 -12.53 4.29
CA HIS A 14 -24.65 -11.93 2.97
C HIS A 14 -23.47 -12.05 2.01
N ARG A 15 -22.33 -12.59 2.45
CA ARG A 15 -21.10 -12.73 1.67
C ARG A 15 -21.32 -13.43 0.33
N SER A 16 -22.00 -14.59 0.35
CA SER A 16 -22.23 -15.41 -0.84
C SER A 16 -23.03 -14.67 -1.92
N ARG A 17 -23.95 -13.78 -1.52
CA ARG A 17 -24.76 -12.99 -2.43
C ARG A 17 -24.04 -11.72 -2.91
N LEU A 18 -23.37 -11.01 -2.02
CA LEU A 18 -22.75 -9.72 -2.38
C LEU A 18 -21.52 -9.92 -3.27
N ILE A 19 -20.79 -11.03 -3.10
CA ILE A 19 -19.60 -11.30 -3.90
C ILE A 19 -19.91 -11.74 -5.34
N THR A 20 -21.16 -12.13 -5.63
CA THR A 20 -21.58 -12.48 -7.00
C THR A 20 -22.01 -11.26 -7.82
N PHE A 21 -22.08 -10.08 -7.20
CA PHE A 21 -22.43 -8.86 -7.92
C PHE A 21 -21.30 -8.52 -8.90
N PRO A 22 -21.64 -8.17 -10.15
CA PRO A 22 -20.66 -7.68 -11.11
C PRO A 22 -19.88 -6.51 -10.50
N ASN A 23 -18.57 -6.49 -10.73
CA ASN A 23 -17.62 -5.49 -10.20
C ASN A 23 -17.31 -5.55 -8.70
N VAL A 24 -17.92 -6.42 -7.88
CA VAL A 24 -17.52 -6.57 -6.48
C VAL A 24 -16.23 -7.40 -6.39
N CYS A 25 -15.18 -6.80 -5.85
CA CYS A 25 -13.87 -7.42 -5.67
C CYS A 25 -13.67 -8.01 -4.27
N GLY A 26 -14.39 -7.49 -3.28
CA GLY A 26 -14.20 -7.91 -1.89
C GLY A 26 -15.17 -7.26 -0.93
N LEU A 27 -15.22 -7.79 0.29
CA LEU A 27 -16.07 -7.31 1.37
C LEU A 27 -15.27 -7.19 2.66
N GLY A 28 -15.62 -6.22 3.49
CA GLY A 28 -14.95 -5.97 4.78
C GLY A 28 -15.87 -5.29 5.78
N ILE A 29 -15.33 -5.04 6.98
CA ILE A 29 -15.99 -4.28 8.03
C ILE A 29 -15.03 -3.17 8.41
N GLY A 30 -15.55 -1.95 8.49
CA GLY A 30 -14.73 -0.80 8.80
C GLY A 30 -15.58 0.38 9.17
N LEU A 31 -14.94 1.53 9.26
CA LEU A 31 -15.66 2.78 9.37
C LEU A 31 -16.00 3.30 7.97
N LYS A 32 -17.20 3.88 7.84
CA LYS A 32 -17.71 4.43 6.59
C LYS A 32 -16.86 5.61 6.14
N HIS A 33 -16.65 5.72 4.84
CA HIS A 33 -15.98 6.84 4.20
C HIS A 33 -16.98 7.68 3.43
N ARG A 34 -16.84 9.01 3.52
CA ARG A 34 -17.62 9.96 2.71
C ARG A 34 -16.69 11.06 2.25
N ASN A 35 -16.68 11.38 0.96
CA ASN A 35 -15.83 12.41 0.37
C ASN A 35 -14.34 12.25 0.77
N MET A 36 -13.80 11.03 0.70
CA MET A 36 -12.42 10.69 1.08
C MET A 36 -12.07 10.87 2.57
N GLN A 37 -13.05 11.19 3.43
CA GLN A 37 -12.85 11.28 4.87
C GLN A 37 -13.47 10.08 5.58
N ARG A 38 -12.72 9.53 6.54
CA ARG A 38 -13.18 8.47 7.43
C ARG A 38 -14.16 9.06 8.43
N THR A 39 -15.35 8.48 8.54
CA THR A 39 -16.36 8.86 9.54
C THR A 39 -16.24 7.94 10.75
N ASP A 40 -16.94 8.26 11.85
CA ASP A 40 -17.00 7.39 13.05
C ASP A 40 -18.11 6.33 12.99
N SER A 41 -18.83 6.23 11.86
CA SER A 41 -19.94 5.30 11.70
C SER A 41 -19.46 3.95 11.16
N PRO A 42 -19.66 2.82 11.86
CA PRO A 42 -19.29 1.51 11.34
C PRO A 42 -20.20 1.10 10.16
N ALA A 43 -19.61 0.48 9.15
CA ALA A 43 -20.28 0.06 7.93
C ALA A 43 -19.70 -1.25 7.38
N LEU A 44 -20.53 -1.95 6.61
CA LEU A 44 -20.10 -3.06 5.77
C LEU A 44 -19.47 -2.48 4.50
N ILE A 45 -18.18 -2.69 4.34
CA ILE A 45 -17.40 -2.15 3.24
C ILE A 45 -17.50 -3.11 2.05
N VAL A 46 -17.84 -2.58 0.88
CA VAL A 46 -17.91 -3.31 -0.38
C VAL A 46 -16.89 -2.70 -1.33
N PHE A 47 -15.85 -3.48 -1.65
CA PHE A 47 -14.82 -3.08 -2.59
C PHE A 47 -15.28 -3.40 -4.00
N VAL A 48 -15.23 -2.41 -4.88
CA VAL A 48 -15.60 -2.55 -6.30
C VAL A 48 -14.46 -2.15 -7.22
N GLU A 49 -14.41 -2.75 -8.41
CA GLU A 49 -13.43 -2.40 -9.44
C GLU A 49 -13.63 -0.95 -9.91
N LYS A 50 -14.88 -0.55 -10.16
CA LYS A 50 -15.23 0.79 -10.62
C LYS A 50 -16.60 1.21 -10.09
N LYS A 51 -16.76 2.47 -9.67
CA LYS A 51 -18.08 3.04 -9.38
C LYS A 51 -18.74 3.48 -10.67
N GLU A 52 -19.94 2.96 -10.90
CA GLU A 52 -20.82 3.40 -11.97
C GLU A 52 -21.98 4.23 -11.40
N LYS A 53 -22.53 5.10 -12.24
CA LYS A 53 -23.76 5.82 -11.88
C LYS A 53 -24.93 4.83 -11.83
N LYS A 54 -25.92 5.11 -10.99
CA LYS A 54 -27.05 4.19 -10.78
C LYS A 54 -27.84 3.89 -12.06
N GLU A 55 -27.86 4.83 -12.99
CA GLU A 55 -28.56 4.71 -14.25
C GLU A 55 -27.90 3.68 -15.18
N ASN A 56 -26.61 3.41 -14.97
CA ASN A 56 -25.83 2.43 -15.74
C ASN A 56 -25.81 1.05 -15.07
N LEU A 57 -26.47 0.87 -13.93
CA LEU A 57 -26.43 -0.36 -13.14
C LEU A 57 -27.80 -1.06 -13.15
N SER A 58 -27.79 -2.35 -13.42
CA SER A 58 -28.97 -3.21 -13.22
C SER A 58 -29.29 -3.32 -11.73
N ARG A 59 -30.54 -3.68 -11.40
CA ARG A 59 -30.98 -3.86 -10.00
C ARG A 59 -30.15 -4.89 -9.23
N THR A 60 -29.55 -5.85 -9.94
CA THR A 60 -28.67 -6.89 -9.38
C THR A 60 -27.23 -6.44 -9.16
N GLU A 61 -26.83 -5.29 -9.71
CA GLU A 61 -25.49 -4.69 -9.52
C GLU A 61 -25.47 -3.61 -8.44
N ILE A 62 -26.65 -3.11 -8.06
CA ILE A 62 -26.76 -2.06 -7.05
C ILE A 62 -26.55 -2.66 -5.66
N VAL A 63 -25.40 -2.35 -5.06
CA VAL A 63 -25.13 -2.63 -3.65
C VAL A 63 -26.18 -1.91 -2.78
N PRO A 64 -26.95 -2.64 -1.95
CA PRO A 64 -27.94 -2.02 -1.07
C PRO A 64 -27.29 -1.05 -0.09
N LYS A 65 -27.90 0.12 0.16
CA LYS A 65 -27.41 1.10 1.15
C LYS A 65 -27.37 0.56 2.58
N LYS A 66 -28.19 -0.46 2.86
CA LYS A 66 -28.24 -1.16 4.14
C LYS A 66 -28.31 -2.67 3.93
N VAL A 67 -27.53 -3.42 4.69
CA VAL A 67 -27.54 -4.90 4.70
C VAL A 67 -27.75 -5.35 6.14
N SER A 68 -28.83 -6.09 6.39
CA SER A 68 -29.22 -6.50 7.77
C SER A 68 -29.31 -5.34 8.77
N GLY A 69 -29.73 -4.15 8.30
CA GLY A 69 -29.85 -2.94 9.12
C GLY A 69 -28.55 -2.13 9.27
N PHE A 70 -27.41 -2.68 8.85
CA PHE A 70 -26.12 -1.99 8.87
C PHE A 70 -25.91 -1.15 7.61
N GLU A 71 -25.33 0.04 7.77
CA GLU A 71 -24.90 0.88 6.65
C GLU A 71 -23.87 0.16 5.78
N THR A 72 -23.95 0.37 4.47
CA THR A 72 -22.90 -0.07 3.54
C THR A 72 -22.08 1.11 3.06
N ASP A 73 -20.83 0.85 2.73
CA ASP A 73 -19.93 1.79 2.09
C ASP A 73 -19.31 1.13 0.86
N VAL A 74 -19.38 1.80 -0.28
CA VAL A 74 -18.83 1.29 -1.54
C VAL A 74 -17.52 2.01 -1.80
N ILE A 75 -16.41 1.28 -1.83
CA ILE A 75 -15.07 1.80 -2.06
C ILE A 75 -14.58 1.30 -3.40
N GLU A 76 -14.19 2.21 -4.28
CA GLU A 76 -13.58 1.87 -5.56
C GLU A 76 -12.09 1.59 -5.33
N ILE A 77 -11.62 0.42 -5.74
CA ILE A 77 -10.21 0.00 -5.60
C ILE A 77 -9.51 -0.23 -6.94
N GLY A 78 -10.24 -0.14 -8.06
CA GLY A 78 -9.70 -0.49 -9.37
C GLY A 78 -9.62 -2.00 -9.59
N LYS A 79 -9.09 -2.38 -10.74
CA LYS A 79 -8.91 -3.80 -11.09
C LYS A 79 -7.86 -4.42 -10.19
N VAL A 80 -8.26 -5.40 -9.38
CA VAL A 80 -7.31 -6.21 -8.61
C VAL A 80 -6.51 -7.03 -9.62
N ARG A 81 -5.22 -6.70 -9.75
CA ARG A 81 -4.27 -7.43 -10.58
C ARG A 81 -3.12 -7.87 -9.70
N LEU A 82 -2.61 -9.07 -9.96
CA LEU A 82 -1.26 -9.40 -9.54
C LEU A 82 -0.35 -8.37 -10.20
N LEU A 83 0.33 -7.56 -9.39
CA LEU A 83 1.39 -6.70 -9.90
C LEU A 83 2.39 -7.61 -10.60
N GLY A 84 2.87 -7.19 -11.78
CA GLY A 84 3.82 -7.95 -12.59
C GLY A 84 5.10 -8.28 -11.83
N THR A 85 6.09 -8.84 -12.52
CA THR A 85 7.40 -9.19 -11.95
C THR A 85 7.96 -8.02 -11.13
N ARG A 86 7.89 -8.15 -9.79
CA ARG A 86 8.27 -7.09 -8.82
C ARG A 86 9.71 -6.59 -9.02
N GLN A 87 10.50 -7.36 -9.75
CA GLN A 87 11.89 -7.17 -10.12
C GLN A 87 12.08 -6.24 -11.34
N GLU A 88 11.00 -5.75 -11.97
CA GLU A 88 11.11 -4.78 -13.05
C GLU A 88 11.49 -3.40 -12.53
N ARG A 89 12.26 -2.66 -13.34
CA ARG A 89 12.65 -1.28 -13.02
C ARG A 89 11.45 -0.38 -13.30
N HIS A 90 10.90 0.26 -12.26
CA HIS A 90 9.81 1.22 -12.38
C HIS A 90 10.27 2.62 -11.98
N ARG A 91 9.97 3.63 -12.82
CA ARG A 91 10.25 5.05 -12.54
C ARG A 91 9.02 5.89 -12.93
N PRO A 92 8.32 6.55 -11.98
CA PRO A 92 8.53 6.48 -10.54
C PRO A 92 8.24 5.06 -9.99
N ALA A 93 8.96 4.68 -8.94
CA ALA A 93 8.67 3.41 -8.24
C ALA A 93 7.30 3.53 -7.55
N HIS A 94 6.51 2.45 -7.56
CA HIS A 94 5.20 2.40 -6.90
C HIS A 94 5.16 1.28 -5.84
N PRO A 95 4.27 1.36 -4.85
CA PRO A 95 4.01 0.26 -3.92
C PRO A 95 3.86 -1.10 -4.62
N GLY A 96 4.48 -2.13 -4.04
CA GLY A 96 4.50 -3.50 -4.54
C GLY A 96 5.75 -3.89 -5.33
N VAL A 97 6.59 -2.95 -5.79
CA VAL A 97 7.85 -3.28 -6.47
C VAL A 97 8.94 -3.73 -5.48
N SER A 98 9.97 -4.41 -6.00
CA SER A 98 11.15 -4.83 -5.24
C SER A 98 12.02 -3.63 -4.87
N ILE A 99 12.31 -3.46 -3.58
CA ILE A 99 13.27 -2.48 -3.07
C ILE A 99 14.11 -3.09 -1.95
N GLY A 100 15.25 -2.49 -1.64
CA GLY A 100 15.99 -2.88 -0.43
C GLY A 100 17.23 -2.04 -0.18
N HIS A 101 17.65 -2.02 1.08
CA HIS A 101 18.95 -1.50 1.51
C HIS A 101 20.07 -2.26 0.79
N TYR A 102 21.14 -1.57 0.38
CA TYR A 102 22.21 -2.19 -0.42
C TYR A 102 22.91 -3.40 0.24
N LYS A 103 22.80 -3.54 1.58
CA LYS A 103 23.39 -4.65 2.36
C LYS A 103 22.46 -5.85 2.59
N ILE A 104 21.23 -5.85 2.08
CA ILE A 104 20.29 -6.97 2.27
C ILE A 104 19.95 -7.68 0.97
N SER A 105 19.04 -8.66 1.00
CA SER A 105 18.54 -9.35 -0.20
C SER A 105 17.59 -8.48 -1.03
N ALA A 106 16.30 -8.48 -0.72
CA ALA A 106 15.27 -7.69 -1.38
C ALA A 106 13.97 -7.75 -0.55
N GLY A 107 13.13 -6.71 -0.66
CA GLY A 107 11.82 -6.65 -0.04
C GLY A 107 10.83 -5.86 -0.86
N THR A 108 9.72 -5.45 -0.24
CA THR A 108 8.60 -4.80 -0.92
C THR A 108 8.53 -3.33 -0.61
N PHE A 109 8.31 -2.50 -1.62
CA PHE A 109 7.86 -1.14 -1.38
C PHE A 109 6.42 -1.18 -0.83
N GLY A 110 6.23 -0.81 0.43
CA GLY A 110 4.94 -0.90 1.12
C GLY A 110 3.95 0.19 0.72
N ALA A 111 4.25 1.45 1.04
CA ALA A 111 3.33 2.58 0.78
C ALA A 111 4.09 3.91 0.66
N VAL A 112 3.50 4.88 -0.03
CA VAL A 112 3.90 6.29 0.10
C VAL A 112 3.14 6.88 1.28
N VAL A 113 3.87 7.51 2.19
CA VAL A 113 3.30 8.22 3.35
C VAL A 113 3.74 9.67 3.32
N LYS A 114 3.07 10.53 4.09
CA LYS A 114 3.42 11.94 4.20
C LYS A 114 3.82 12.23 5.63
N ASP A 115 4.97 12.86 5.81
CA ASP A 115 5.37 13.43 7.08
C ASP A 115 4.41 14.58 7.43
N ILE A 116 3.81 14.53 8.62
CA ILE A 116 2.82 15.51 9.08
C ILE A 116 3.49 16.85 9.37
N GLU A 117 4.70 16.86 9.90
CA GLU A 117 5.41 18.10 10.28
C GLU A 117 6.00 18.78 9.06
N THR A 118 6.74 18.02 8.23
CA THR A 118 7.47 18.60 7.10
C THR A 118 6.69 18.60 5.80
N GLY A 119 5.56 17.88 5.74
CA GLY A 119 4.75 17.71 4.53
C GLY A 119 5.42 16.87 3.44
N ASN A 120 6.60 16.31 3.69
CA ASN A 120 7.37 15.57 2.70
C ASN A 120 6.78 14.19 2.44
N SER A 121 6.76 13.78 1.17
CA SER A 121 6.44 12.40 0.79
C SER A 121 7.61 11.47 1.11
N LEU A 122 7.33 10.37 1.80
CA LEU A 122 8.25 9.32 2.22
C LEU A 122 7.78 7.96 1.70
N ILE A 123 8.69 7.00 1.62
CA ILE A 123 8.34 5.60 1.38
C ILE A 123 8.38 4.81 2.69
N LEU A 124 7.43 3.89 2.86
CA LEU A 124 7.28 2.98 3.99
C LEU A 124 7.53 1.54 3.55
N SER A 125 8.34 0.82 4.33
CA SER A 125 8.48 -0.64 4.27
C SER A 125 8.95 -1.15 5.63
N ASN A 126 9.20 -2.45 5.73
CA ASN A 126 9.76 -3.04 6.94
C ASN A 126 11.20 -2.53 7.18
N ASN A 127 11.57 -2.32 8.44
CA ASN A 127 12.90 -1.90 8.83
C ASN A 127 14.00 -2.83 8.30
N HIS A 128 13.80 -4.15 8.31
CA HIS A 128 14.82 -5.05 7.77
C HIS A 128 15.03 -4.88 6.26
N ILE A 129 14.06 -4.29 5.55
CA ILE A 129 14.15 -3.97 4.13
C ILE A 129 14.88 -2.65 3.87
N LEU A 130 14.61 -1.60 4.66
CA LEU A 130 15.18 -0.26 4.42
C LEU A 130 16.41 0.07 5.24
N ALA A 131 16.63 -0.63 6.35
CA ALA A 131 17.63 -0.29 7.36
C ALA A 131 18.41 -1.53 7.84
N ASN A 132 18.42 -2.64 7.09
CA ASN A 132 19.20 -3.83 7.44
C ASN A 132 18.96 -4.35 8.88
N GLY A 133 17.71 -4.22 9.35
CA GLY A 133 17.29 -4.67 10.67
C GLY A 133 17.86 -3.83 11.81
N SER A 134 18.46 -2.68 11.49
CA SER A 134 19.16 -1.80 12.41
C SER A 134 18.21 -1.19 13.44
N ASN A 135 18.72 -0.94 14.63
CA ASN A 135 18.06 -0.14 15.67
C ASN A 135 18.51 1.34 15.69
N GLY A 136 19.34 1.76 14.73
CA GLY A 136 19.85 3.13 14.60
C GLY A 136 21.13 3.43 15.39
N GLN A 137 21.55 2.55 16.30
CA GLN A 137 22.77 2.71 17.12
C GLN A 137 23.81 1.62 16.86
N ASP A 138 23.42 0.52 16.21
CA ASP A 138 24.28 -0.64 15.92
C ASP A 138 25.18 -0.50 14.67
N GLY A 139 25.08 0.64 13.97
CA GLY A 139 25.89 0.92 12.77
C GLY A 139 25.56 0.08 11.53
N ARG A 140 24.49 -0.74 11.55
CA ARG A 140 24.09 -1.60 10.41
C ARG A 140 23.45 -0.83 9.26
N ALA A 141 22.87 0.33 9.56
CA ALA A 141 22.36 1.31 8.59
C ALA A 141 22.62 2.72 9.12
N LYS A 142 22.75 3.68 8.21
CA LYS A 142 22.96 5.09 8.49
C LYS A 142 22.04 5.95 7.62
N ILE A 143 21.69 7.13 8.14
CA ILE A 143 21.04 8.16 7.34
C ILE A 143 21.93 8.47 6.13
N GLY A 144 21.32 8.49 4.94
CA GLY A 144 21.98 8.66 3.66
C GLY A 144 22.29 7.36 2.92
N ASP A 145 22.15 6.20 3.57
CA ASP A 145 22.37 4.91 2.91
C ASP A 145 21.42 4.73 1.71
N PRO A 146 21.91 4.15 0.60
CA PRO A 146 21.12 3.98 -0.61
C PRO A 146 20.10 2.84 -0.51
N ILE A 147 18.87 3.11 -0.94
CA ILE A 147 17.86 2.09 -1.24
C ILE A 147 17.82 1.83 -2.75
N LEU A 148 17.92 0.56 -3.13
CA LEU A 148 17.95 0.14 -4.53
C LEU A 148 16.56 -0.32 -5.00
N GLN A 149 16.25 -0.07 -6.27
CA GLN A 149 15.08 -0.60 -6.98
C GLN A 149 15.54 -1.09 -8.37
N PRO A 150 15.45 -2.40 -8.66
CA PRO A 150 15.03 -3.50 -7.79
C PRO A 150 15.98 -3.69 -6.59
N GLY A 151 15.54 -4.43 -5.55
CA GLY A 151 16.38 -4.76 -4.42
C GLY A 151 17.66 -5.52 -4.84
N PRO A 152 18.74 -5.52 -4.02
CA PRO A 152 20.03 -6.06 -4.40
C PRO A 152 20.00 -7.45 -5.04
N CYS A 153 19.33 -8.42 -4.42
CA CYS A 153 19.22 -9.80 -4.93
C CYS A 153 18.50 -9.86 -6.29
N ASP A 154 17.42 -9.10 -6.45
CA ASP A 154 16.63 -9.02 -7.69
C ASP A 154 17.35 -8.24 -8.80
N SER A 155 18.28 -7.34 -8.43
CA SER A 155 19.09 -6.58 -9.37
C SER A 155 20.25 -7.40 -9.96
N MET A 156 20.73 -8.42 -9.23
CA MET A 156 21.91 -9.22 -9.60
C MET A 156 21.64 -10.23 -10.72
N GLN A 157 20.38 -10.62 -10.97
CA GLN A 157 20.06 -11.58 -12.03
C GLN A 157 20.19 -10.99 -13.45
N LYS A 158 20.28 -9.66 -13.60
CA LYS A 158 20.40 -8.98 -14.91
C LYS A 158 21.83 -8.51 -15.22
N LYS A 159 22.86 -9.32 -14.94
CA LYS A 159 24.25 -9.04 -15.35
C LYS A 159 24.43 -9.24 -16.86
N THR A 160 23.93 -8.32 -17.67
CA THR A 160 24.55 -8.02 -18.97
C THR A 160 25.60 -6.94 -18.72
N LYS A 161 26.84 -7.23 -19.13
CA LYS A 161 28.02 -6.36 -19.03
C LYS A 161 27.70 -4.92 -19.47
N LYS A 162 27.56 -3.99 -18.53
CA LYS A 162 27.88 -2.56 -18.71
C LYS A 162 28.20 -1.95 -17.35
N ARG A 163 29.50 -1.95 -17.05
CA ARG A 163 30.17 -0.98 -16.18
C ARG A 163 29.78 0.43 -16.66
N LEU A 164 29.69 1.38 -15.73
CA LEU A 164 29.23 2.77 -15.84
C LEU A 164 27.73 2.95 -15.58
N TRP A 165 27.34 3.27 -14.35
CA TRP A 165 26.31 4.29 -14.06
C TRP A 165 26.55 4.83 -12.65
N THR A 166 27.30 5.94 -12.61
CA THR A 166 27.49 6.81 -11.46
C THR A 166 26.14 7.45 -11.11
N ILE A 167 25.67 7.23 -9.88
CA ILE A 167 24.71 8.08 -9.13
C ILE A 167 23.39 8.41 -9.89
N TYR A 168 22.53 7.42 -10.15
CA TYR A 168 21.09 7.63 -10.45
C TYR A 168 20.18 6.46 -10.01
N ASP A 169 20.72 5.48 -9.29
CA ASP A 169 20.05 4.21 -8.96
C ASP A 169 19.69 4.06 -7.47
N SER A 170 19.89 5.13 -6.68
CA SER A 170 19.66 5.12 -5.23
C SER A 170 18.90 6.35 -4.74
N VAL A 171 18.04 6.12 -3.75
CA VAL A 171 17.44 7.16 -2.94
C VAL A 171 18.28 7.34 -1.67
N PRO A 172 18.82 8.55 -1.37
CA PRO A 172 19.48 8.82 -0.10
C PRO A 172 18.45 8.84 1.02
N THR A 173 18.60 7.99 2.04
CA THR A 173 17.61 7.86 3.12
C THR A 173 17.69 8.97 4.17
N GLY A 174 16.53 9.34 4.73
CA GLY A 174 16.41 9.76 6.13
C GLY A 174 15.66 8.64 6.84
N ILE A 175 16.38 7.75 7.53
CA ILE A 175 15.78 6.63 8.26
C ILE A 175 15.28 7.16 9.59
N TYR A 176 13.95 7.29 9.71
CA TYR A 176 13.30 7.63 10.97
C TYR A 176 12.90 6.34 11.68
N TYR A 177 13.36 6.21 12.93
CA TYR A 177 12.98 5.13 13.83
C TYR A 177 11.82 5.62 14.68
N ASP A 178 10.64 5.04 14.48
CA ASP A 178 9.54 5.22 15.42
C ASP A 178 9.59 4.06 16.42
N GLY A 179 9.65 4.36 17.71
CA GLY A 179 10.10 3.47 18.80
C GLY A 179 9.20 2.28 19.16
N GLY A 180 8.49 1.70 18.19
CA GLY A 180 7.60 0.55 18.38
C GLY A 180 8.26 -0.81 18.12
N VAL A 181 7.85 -1.82 18.89
CA VAL A 181 8.34 -3.22 18.91
C VAL A 181 8.17 -3.99 17.57
N LEU A 182 7.61 -3.35 16.54
CA LEU A 182 7.56 -3.84 15.16
C LEU A 182 8.17 -2.75 14.25
N GLY A 183 9.47 -2.83 14.01
CA GLY A 183 10.23 -1.80 13.30
C GLY A 183 9.73 -1.58 11.86
N ALA A 184 9.03 -0.47 11.64
CA ALA A 184 8.84 0.10 10.32
C ALA A 184 9.90 1.19 10.09
N SER A 185 10.32 1.39 8.85
CA SER A 185 11.26 2.46 8.52
C SER A 185 10.78 3.27 7.35
N TYR A 186 11.19 4.53 7.35
CA TYR A 186 10.84 5.50 6.34
C TYR A 186 12.08 5.90 5.56
N SER A 187 11.91 6.29 4.30
CA SER A 187 12.98 7.01 3.60
C SER A 187 12.44 8.07 2.65
N LYS A 188 13.19 9.16 2.53
CA LYS A 188 12.88 10.30 1.67
C LYS A 188 13.61 10.13 0.34
N GLY A 189 12.95 10.29 -0.81
CA GLY A 189 13.59 10.07 -2.10
C GLY A 189 12.99 10.76 -3.31
N TRP A 190 13.79 10.87 -4.36
CA TRP A 190 13.39 11.45 -5.65
C TRP A 190 12.16 10.77 -6.27
N ALA A 191 11.95 9.47 -6.00
CA ALA A 191 10.74 8.75 -6.42
C ALA A 191 9.46 9.38 -5.85
N CYS A 192 9.52 9.94 -4.64
CA CYS A 192 8.39 10.60 -3.99
C CYS A 192 8.16 12.03 -4.49
N ASN A 193 9.21 12.77 -4.87
CA ASN A 193 9.10 14.14 -5.37
C ASN A 193 8.35 14.26 -6.70
N ASN A 194 8.34 13.20 -7.53
CA ASN A 194 7.61 13.18 -8.80
C ASN A 194 6.15 12.67 -8.69
N PHE A 195 5.69 12.22 -7.52
CA PHE A 195 4.27 11.88 -7.33
C PHE A 195 3.39 13.13 -7.15
N SER A 196 3.98 14.27 -6.77
CA SER A 196 3.27 15.54 -6.51
C SER A 196 3.01 16.39 -7.76
N ARG A 197 3.38 15.94 -8.96
CA ARG A 197 3.12 16.65 -10.22
C ARG A 197 2.08 15.91 -11.06
N ARG A 198 0.82 15.93 -10.64
CA ARG A 198 -0.36 15.80 -11.49
C ARG A 198 -1.51 16.60 -10.90
#